data_AF-A0A353D027-F1
#
_entry.id   AF-A0A353D027-F1
#
_cell.length_a   1.000
_cell.length_b   1.000
_cell.length_c   1.000
_cell.angle_alpha   90.00
_cell.angle_beta   90.00
_cell.angle_gamma   90.00
#
_symmetry.space_group_name_H-M   'P 1'
#
loop_
_entity.id
_entity.type
_entity.pdbx_description
1 polymer ?
#
loop_
_entity_poly.entity_id
_entity_poly.type
_entity_poly.pdbx_seq_one_letter_code
_entity_poly.pdbx_strand_id
1 'polypeptide(L)'
;LEADQPFYVLGYSNGASLTLKYSMDSLGDADYRTPDRVLLISPMIGVGAVARFSRLFYWLSRLEYFRHTRWLDIYPEYDPHKYNSFPMNAGLQSYKLTNTVKEQIQRMASNGELQQMPPVLAFQSLVDKTVVTSAVLDDLYEKLPDNGSELVLFDVNRIGELEEYIQPRHILLLKRAMNEGSGKYTVSVLTNRGENDPAVVELRQAAGIPGFVSRGLPYSWPEEVYSLTHVALPFPLDDDVYGLESAEVDSGYPHLGRIQILGESGALILPPALLQRLRSNPFYGYIEERLEVVIDEDL
;
A
#
# COMPACT_ATOMS: atom_id res chain seq x y z
N LEU A 1 -18.64 0.62 -21.75
CA LEU A 1 -18.94 1.55 -20.65
C LEU A 1 -19.74 2.69 -21.27
N GLU A 2 -20.92 2.99 -20.75
CA GLU A 2 -21.67 4.17 -21.21
C GLU A 2 -20.83 5.42 -20.96
N ALA A 3 -20.81 6.35 -21.92
CA ALA A 3 -19.92 7.51 -21.89
C ALA A 3 -20.22 8.48 -20.72
N ASP A 4 -21.43 8.40 -20.15
CA ASP A 4 -21.96 9.39 -19.20
C ASP A 4 -21.89 8.93 -17.72
N GLN A 5 -21.39 7.73 -17.43
CA GLN A 5 -21.21 7.27 -16.03
C GLN A 5 -19.77 7.48 -15.57
N PRO A 6 -19.50 7.99 -14.36
CA PRO A 6 -18.15 8.11 -13.81
C PRO A 6 -17.38 6.79 -13.85
N PHE A 7 -16.08 6.85 -14.16
CA PHE A 7 -15.20 5.71 -14.28
C PHE A 7 -14.03 5.79 -13.31
N TYR A 8 -14.08 4.96 -12.29
CA TYR A 8 -13.03 4.79 -11.28
C TYR A 8 -12.24 3.53 -11.58
N VAL A 9 -10.92 3.58 -11.39
CA VAL A 9 -10.08 2.38 -11.41
C VAL A 9 -9.33 2.26 -10.09
N LEU A 10 -9.51 1.12 -9.43
CA LEU A 10 -8.83 0.78 -8.19
C LEU A 10 -7.75 -0.27 -8.44
N GLY A 11 -6.56 -0.05 -7.88
CA GLY A 11 -5.48 -1.02 -7.91
C GLY A 11 -4.85 -1.25 -6.54
N TYR A 12 -4.69 -2.51 -6.16
CA TYR A 12 -3.98 -2.93 -4.96
C TYR A 12 -2.57 -3.45 -5.30
N SER A 13 -1.53 -2.97 -4.59
CA SER A 13 -0.16 -3.46 -4.72
C SER A 13 0.39 -3.37 -6.16
N ASN A 14 0.77 -4.50 -6.78
CA ASN A 14 1.15 -4.58 -8.18
C ASN A 14 0.00 -4.17 -9.14
N GLY A 15 -1.25 -4.39 -8.73
CA GLY A 15 -2.43 -3.89 -9.44
C GLY A 15 -2.48 -2.36 -9.47
N ALA A 16 -1.99 -1.68 -8.45
CA ALA A 16 -1.87 -0.22 -8.42
C ALA A 16 -0.91 0.31 -9.50
N SER A 17 0.22 -0.39 -9.71
CA SER A 17 1.15 -0.08 -10.80
C SER A 17 0.50 -0.29 -12.18
N LEU A 18 -0.31 -1.34 -12.34
CA LEU A 18 -1.07 -1.57 -13.57
C LEU A 18 -2.12 -0.48 -13.80
N THR A 19 -2.85 -0.08 -12.75
CA THR A 19 -3.83 1.01 -12.80
C THR A 19 -3.19 2.32 -13.25
N LEU A 20 -2.04 2.68 -12.69
CA LEU A 20 -1.30 3.87 -13.12
C LEU A 20 -0.83 3.77 -14.56
N LYS A 21 -0.31 2.60 -14.97
CA LYS A 21 0.08 2.37 -16.35
C LYS A 21 -1.10 2.56 -17.32
N TYR A 22 -2.22 1.91 -17.03
CA TYR A 22 -3.44 2.05 -17.81
C TYR A 22 -3.88 3.51 -17.92
N SER A 23 -3.93 4.22 -16.79
CA SER A 23 -4.38 5.61 -16.74
C SER A 23 -3.46 6.57 -17.49
N MET A 24 -2.14 6.31 -17.51
CA MET A 24 -1.19 7.09 -18.29
C MET A 24 -1.23 6.75 -19.78
N ASP A 25 -1.45 5.48 -20.14
CA ASP A 25 -1.57 5.06 -21.53
C ASP A 25 -2.86 5.60 -22.19
N SER A 26 -3.97 5.66 -21.43
CA SER A 26 -5.25 6.17 -21.94
C SER A 26 -5.23 7.65 -22.29
N LEU A 27 -4.30 8.43 -21.74
CA LEU A 27 -4.15 9.85 -22.10
C LEU A 27 -3.63 10.05 -23.53
N GLY A 28 -2.92 9.06 -24.08
CA GLY A 28 -2.33 9.13 -25.42
C GLY A 28 -3.09 8.35 -26.50
N ASP A 29 -4.13 7.60 -26.13
CA ASP A 29 -4.80 6.66 -27.01
C ASP A 29 -6.32 6.69 -26.80
N ALA A 30 -7.02 7.15 -27.84
CA ALA A 30 -8.47 7.36 -27.84
C ALA A 30 -9.29 6.04 -27.77
N ASP A 31 -8.65 4.89 -28.00
CA ASP A 31 -9.32 3.59 -27.87
C ASP A 31 -9.55 3.21 -26.40
N TYR A 32 -8.84 3.86 -25.46
CA TYR A 32 -9.02 3.65 -24.02
C TYR A 32 -9.79 4.81 -23.38
N ARG A 33 -10.71 4.46 -22.48
CA ARG A 33 -11.36 5.45 -21.64
C ARG A 33 -10.44 5.84 -20.48
N THR A 34 -10.10 7.12 -20.36
CA THR A 34 -9.37 7.64 -19.21
C THR A 34 -10.26 7.62 -17.96
N PRO A 35 -9.76 7.14 -16.80
CA PRO A 35 -10.49 7.21 -15.54
C PRO A 35 -10.75 8.64 -15.12
N ASP A 36 -11.88 8.88 -14.49
CA ASP A 36 -12.20 10.15 -13.83
C ASP A 36 -11.42 10.28 -12.50
N ARG A 37 -11.11 9.14 -11.86
CA ARG A 37 -10.30 9.06 -10.63
C ARG A 37 -9.51 7.75 -10.57
N VAL A 38 -8.30 7.84 -10.00
CA VAL A 38 -7.43 6.68 -9.75
C VAL A 38 -7.35 6.40 -8.25
N LEU A 39 -7.68 5.18 -7.85
CA LEU A 39 -7.67 4.72 -6.46
C LEU A 39 -6.55 3.69 -6.26
N LEU A 40 -5.67 3.91 -5.28
CA LEU A 40 -4.51 3.05 -5.07
C LEU A 40 -4.45 2.58 -3.62
N ILE A 41 -4.33 1.26 -3.42
CA ILE A 41 -4.09 0.67 -2.09
C ILE A 41 -2.69 0.07 -2.07
N SER A 42 -1.85 0.57 -1.17
CA SER A 42 -0.44 0.21 -1.03
C SER A 42 0.32 0.18 -2.37
N PRO A 43 0.36 1.28 -3.14
CA PRO A 43 0.82 1.24 -4.52
C PRO A 43 2.31 0.91 -4.66
N MET A 44 2.63 -0.04 -5.55
CA MET A 44 4.01 -0.43 -5.81
C MET A 44 4.70 0.48 -6.84
N ILE A 45 5.12 1.68 -6.40
CA ILE A 45 5.78 2.71 -7.25
C ILE A 45 7.32 2.61 -7.21
N GLY A 46 7.87 1.87 -6.26
CA GLY A 46 9.30 1.60 -6.17
C GLY A 46 9.58 0.26 -5.50
N VAL A 47 10.39 -0.56 -6.16
CA VAL A 47 10.86 -1.85 -5.66
C VAL A 47 12.27 -1.72 -5.09
N GLY A 48 12.50 -2.29 -3.91
CA GLY A 48 13.80 -2.24 -3.22
C GLY A 48 14.96 -2.82 -4.04
N ALA A 49 16.19 -2.42 -3.72
CA ALA A 49 17.40 -2.75 -4.48
C ALA A 49 17.64 -4.28 -4.68
N VAL A 50 17.10 -5.14 -3.82
CA VAL A 50 17.20 -6.61 -3.94
C VAL A 50 16.51 -7.12 -5.21
N ALA A 51 15.40 -6.48 -5.64
CA ALA A 51 14.73 -6.82 -6.89
C ALA A 51 15.62 -6.54 -8.12
N ARG A 52 16.65 -5.69 -8.01
CA ARG A 52 17.62 -5.43 -9.11
C ARG A 52 18.48 -6.66 -9.40
N PHE A 53 18.74 -7.50 -8.40
CA PHE A 53 19.50 -8.74 -8.56
C PHE A 53 18.65 -9.91 -9.09
N SER A 54 17.32 -9.76 -9.14
CA SER A 54 16.43 -10.77 -9.73
C SER A 54 16.80 -11.13 -11.17
N ARG A 55 17.36 -10.18 -11.95
CA ARG A 55 17.87 -10.45 -13.31
C ARG A 55 19.05 -11.41 -13.31
N LEU A 56 19.98 -11.25 -12.37
CA LEU A 56 21.16 -12.11 -12.24
C LEU A 56 20.75 -13.50 -11.74
N PHE A 57 19.90 -13.57 -10.71
CA PHE A 57 19.39 -14.83 -10.19
C PHE A 57 18.52 -15.58 -11.21
N TYR A 58 17.67 -14.87 -11.96
CA TYR A 58 16.90 -15.46 -13.06
C TYR A 58 17.81 -16.06 -14.14
N TRP A 59 18.88 -15.38 -14.52
CA TRP A 59 19.83 -15.91 -15.51
C TRP A 59 20.52 -17.18 -14.99
N LEU A 60 21.00 -17.17 -13.74
CA LEU A 60 21.60 -18.35 -13.09
C LEU A 60 20.60 -19.51 -12.99
N SER A 61 19.31 -19.24 -12.77
CA SER A 61 18.24 -20.24 -12.62
C SER A 61 17.94 -21.07 -13.89
N ARG A 62 18.47 -20.66 -15.05
CA ARG A 62 18.36 -21.41 -16.31
C ARG A 62 19.29 -22.63 -16.35
N LEU A 63 20.32 -22.65 -15.51
CA LEU A 63 21.18 -23.81 -15.34
C LEU A 63 20.50 -24.83 -14.41
N GLU A 64 20.52 -26.10 -14.81
CA GLU A 64 19.85 -27.20 -14.11
C GLU A 64 20.32 -27.38 -12.66
N TYR A 65 21.58 -27.07 -12.38
CA TYR A 65 22.17 -27.08 -11.04
C TYR A 65 21.55 -26.05 -10.09
N PHE A 66 21.00 -24.95 -10.61
CA PHE A 66 20.42 -23.85 -9.82
C PHE A 66 18.89 -23.83 -9.86
N ARG A 67 18.21 -24.97 -10.02
CA ARG A 67 16.73 -25.03 -10.05
C ARG A 67 16.07 -24.41 -8.81
N HIS A 68 16.72 -24.45 -7.65
CA HIS A 68 16.25 -23.78 -6.42
C HIS A 68 16.20 -22.25 -6.53
N THR A 69 17.02 -21.62 -7.40
CA THR A 69 17.02 -20.16 -7.58
C THR A 69 15.88 -19.65 -8.48
N ARG A 70 15.04 -20.56 -9.00
CA ARG A 70 13.81 -20.21 -9.72
C ARG A 70 12.71 -19.68 -8.79
N TRP A 71 12.88 -19.87 -7.49
CA TRP A 71 11.94 -19.46 -6.45
C TRP A 71 12.62 -18.45 -5.53
N LEU A 72 11.88 -17.41 -5.16
CA LEU A 72 12.27 -16.53 -4.06
C LEU A 72 11.93 -17.21 -2.72
N ASP A 73 10.76 -17.86 -2.68
CA ASP A 73 10.25 -18.58 -1.53
C ASP A 73 9.48 -19.82 -1.99
N ILE A 74 9.58 -20.92 -1.23
CA ILE A 74 8.76 -22.13 -1.41
C ILE A 74 8.22 -22.52 -0.04
N TYR A 75 6.90 -22.47 0.12
CA TYR A 75 6.23 -22.78 1.38
C TYR A 75 5.00 -23.67 1.14
N PRO A 76 4.55 -24.43 2.15
CA PRO A 76 3.23 -25.06 2.10
C PRO A 76 2.14 -24.03 1.83
N GLU A 77 1.18 -24.39 0.99
CA GLU A 77 0.01 -23.55 0.71
C GLU A 77 -0.98 -23.63 1.88
N TYR A 78 -1.37 -22.47 2.40
CA TYR A 78 -2.29 -22.29 3.53
C TYR A 78 -3.22 -21.09 3.35
N ASP A 79 -2.88 -20.16 2.44
CA ASP A 79 -3.68 -19.00 2.13
C ASP A 79 -4.63 -19.35 0.97
N PRO A 80 -5.95 -19.23 1.15
CA PRO A 80 -6.92 -19.69 0.16
C PRO A 80 -6.98 -18.82 -1.10
N HIS A 81 -6.48 -17.57 -1.04
CA HIS A 81 -6.61 -16.60 -2.13
C HIS A 81 -5.28 -16.09 -2.66
N LYS A 82 -4.16 -16.54 -2.08
CA LYS A 82 -2.82 -16.08 -2.45
C LYS A 82 -1.81 -17.23 -2.42
N TYR A 83 -0.96 -17.30 -3.44
CA TYR A 83 0.19 -18.20 -3.42
C TYR A 83 1.18 -17.81 -2.32
N ASN A 84 1.55 -18.78 -1.48
CA ASN A 84 2.60 -18.62 -0.49
C ASN A 84 3.99 -18.72 -1.12
N SER A 85 4.13 -19.61 -2.10
CA SER A 85 5.36 -19.76 -2.87
C SER A 85 5.48 -18.66 -3.92
N PHE A 86 6.65 -18.04 -4.04
CA PHE A 86 6.85 -16.89 -4.92
C PHE A 86 7.93 -17.16 -6.00
N PRO A 87 7.57 -17.25 -7.29
CA PRO A 87 8.54 -17.47 -8.37
C PRO A 87 9.44 -16.26 -8.60
N MET A 88 10.72 -16.49 -8.87
CA MET A 88 11.70 -15.45 -9.24
C MET A 88 11.26 -14.67 -10.49
N ASN A 89 10.63 -15.34 -11.46
CA ASN A 89 10.11 -14.69 -12.66
C ASN A 89 8.96 -13.70 -12.34
N ALA A 90 8.09 -14.02 -11.39
CA ALA A 90 7.03 -13.10 -10.96
C ALA A 90 7.65 -11.83 -10.37
N GLY A 91 8.63 -11.98 -9.48
CA GLY A 91 9.41 -10.86 -8.95
C GLY A 91 10.09 -10.02 -10.05
N LEU A 92 10.63 -10.66 -11.10
CA LEU A 92 11.21 -9.95 -12.24
C LEU A 92 10.17 -9.16 -13.05
N GLN A 93 8.96 -9.69 -13.26
CA GLN A 93 7.91 -8.98 -13.98
C GLN A 93 7.39 -7.78 -13.19
N SER A 94 7.15 -7.95 -11.89
CA SER A 94 6.80 -6.84 -10.99
C SER A 94 7.89 -5.76 -10.99
N TYR A 95 9.17 -6.15 -10.95
CA TYR A 95 10.28 -5.20 -11.06
C TYR A 95 10.26 -4.41 -12.37
N LYS A 96 10.05 -5.08 -13.51
CA LYS A 96 9.96 -4.43 -14.82
C LYS A 96 8.78 -3.46 -14.88
N LEU A 97 7.61 -3.89 -14.43
CA LEU A 97 6.40 -3.08 -14.42
C LEU A 97 6.61 -1.80 -13.62
N THR A 98 7.10 -1.90 -12.38
CA THR A 98 7.33 -0.72 -11.54
C THR A 98 8.34 0.24 -12.15
N ASN A 99 9.43 -0.27 -12.75
CA ASN A 99 10.39 0.59 -13.46
C ASN A 99 9.76 1.27 -14.67
N THR A 100 8.99 0.54 -15.48
CA THR A 100 8.30 1.11 -16.66
C THR A 100 7.34 2.22 -16.23
N VAL A 101 6.56 2.01 -15.17
CA VAL A 101 5.66 3.03 -14.61
C VAL A 101 6.45 4.24 -14.14
N LYS A 102 7.53 4.04 -13.38
CA LYS A 102 8.39 5.13 -12.89
C LYS A 102 9.00 5.94 -14.05
N GLU A 103 9.56 5.28 -15.05
CA GLU A 103 10.13 5.92 -16.24
C GLU A 103 9.07 6.70 -17.03
N GLN A 104 7.85 6.15 -17.14
CA GLN A 104 6.72 6.81 -17.79
C GLN A 104 6.28 8.07 -17.03
N ILE A 105 6.13 8.00 -15.69
CA ILE A 105 5.81 9.18 -14.87
C ILE A 105 6.87 10.27 -15.07
N GLN A 106 8.15 9.93 -15.01
CA GLN A 106 9.25 10.89 -15.17
C GLN A 106 9.23 11.57 -16.55
N ARG A 107 9.02 10.78 -17.62
CA ARG A 107 8.90 11.28 -18.99
C ARG A 107 7.70 12.21 -19.14
N MET A 108 6.52 11.78 -18.70
CA MET A 108 5.29 12.56 -18.80
C MET A 108 5.34 13.84 -17.97
N ALA A 109 5.95 13.80 -16.78
CA ALA A 109 6.17 14.98 -15.95
C ALA A 109 7.09 16.00 -16.64
N SER A 110 8.15 15.53 -17.29
CA SER A 110 9.11 16.40 -18.00
C SER A 110 8.51 17.02 -19.27
N ASN A 111 7.60 16.31 -19.94
CA ASN A 111 6.88 16.79 -21.12
C ASN A 111 5.63 17.62 -20.80
N GLY A 112 5.23 17.72 -19.52
CA GLY A 112 3.98 18.36 -19.12
C GLY A 112 2.71 17.54 -19.42
N GLU A 113 2.84 16.32 -19.93
CA GLU A 113 1.72 15.40 -20.23
C GLU A 113 0.98 14.98 -18.94
N LEU A 114 1.70 14.89 -17.82
CA LEU A 114 1.13 14.49 -16.52
C LEU A 114 0.12 15.51 -15.97
N GLN A 115 0.03 16.71 -16.56
CA GLN A 115 -1.01 17.70 -16.24
C GLN A 115 -2.42 17.20 -16.56
N GLN A 116 -2.55 16.22 -17.47
CA GLN A 116 -3.83 15.61 -17.83
C GLN A 116 -4.16 14.39 -16.97
N MET A 117 -3.28 14.03 -16.01
CA MET A 117 -3.50 12.88 -15.16
C MET A 117 -4.76 13.07 -14.29
N PRO A 118 -5.62 12.06 -14.17
CA PRO A 118 -6.72 12.08 -13.22
C PRO A 118 -6.22 12.26 -11.77
N PRO A 119 -7.06 12.78 -10.85
CA PRO A 119 -6.71 12.86 -9.44
C PRO A 119 -6.47 11.47 -8.86
N VAL A 120 -5.42 11.33 -8.05
CA VAL A 120 -5.00 10.07 -7.44
C VAL A 120 -5.28 10.12 -5.93
N LEU A 121 -6.08 9.17 -5.44
CA LEU A 121 -6.21 8.88 -4.01
C LEU A 121 -5.44 7.60 -3.69
N ALA A 122 -4.44 7.68 -2.81
CA ALA A 122 -3.68 6.52 -2.38
C ALA A 122 -3.72 6.32 -0.87
N PHE A 123 -3.80 5.06 -0.47
CA PHE A 123 -3.74 4.60 0.91
C PHE A 123 -2.45 3.81 1.13
N GLN A 124 -1.64 4.19 2.11
CA GLN A 124 -0.32 3.61 2.31
C GLN A 124 -0.01 3.46 3.81
N SER A 125 0.44 2.27 4.22
CA SER A 125 1.08 2.12 5.54
C SER A 125 2.46 2.77 5.51
N LEU A 126 2.80 3.49 6.58
CA LEU A 126 4.15 4.02 6.78
C LEU A 126 5.18 2.89 6.83
N VAL A 127 4.84 1.77 7.47
CA VAL A 127 5.66 0.55 7.57
C VAL A 127 5.26 -0.44 6.49
N ASP A 128 5.87 -0.28 5.32
CA ASP A 128 5.69 -1.18 4.19
C ASP A 128 6.99 -1.93 3.88
N LYS A 129 6.97 -3.27 4.02
CA LYS A 129 8.13 -4.13 3.74
C LYS A 129 8.40 -4.27 2.24
N THR A 130 7.39 -4.01 1.42
CA THR A 130 7.33 -4.33 -0.02
C THR A 130 7.50 -3.09 -0.91
N VAL A 131 7.03 -1.92 -0.44
CA VAL A 131 7.12 -0.66 -1.17
C VAL A 131 7.99 0.31 -0.38
N VAL A 132 8.87 1.01 -1.10
CA VAL A 132 9.55 2.16 -0.51
C VAL A 132 8.54 3.31 -0.49
N THR A 133 7.93 3.61 0.66
CA THR A 133 6.93 4.68 0.78
C THR A 133 7.47 6.05 0.33
N SER A 134 8.79 6.28 0.41
CA SER A 134 9.40 7.48 -0.19
C SER A 134 9.26 7.52 -1.71
N ALA A 135 9.18 6.39 -2.42
CA ALA A 135 8.92 6.36 -3.86
C ALA A 135 7.49 6.78 -4.19
N VAL A 136 6.50 6.48 -3.33
CA VAL A 136 5.14 6.99 -3.51
C VAL A 136 5.14 8.51 -3.46
N LEU A 137 5.86 9.10 -2.49
CA LEU A 137 6.05 10.54 -2.42
C LEU A 137 6.86 11.08 -3.63
N ASP A 138 8.11 10.64 -3.78
CA ASP A 138 9.11 11.23 -4.68
C ASP A 138 8.86 10.95 -6.16
N ASP A 139 8.45 9.71 -6.48
CA ASP A 139 8.31 9.24 -7.85
C ASP A 139 6.89 9.39 -8.39
N LEU A 140 5.86 9.57 -7.52
CA LEU A 140 4.47 9.81 -7.94
C LEU A 140 3.96 11.18 -7.49
N TYR A 141 3.71 11.39 -6.19
CA TYR A 141 2.99 12.59 -5.72
C TYR A 141 3.72 13.92 -6.00
N GLU A 142 5.05 13.95 -5.88
CA GLU A 142 5.87 15.12 -6.22
C GLU A 142 5.84 15.46 -7.72
N LYS A 143 5.40 14.51 -8.57
CA LYS A 143 5.28 14.69 -10.02
C LYS A 143 3.87 15.06 -10.44
N LEU A 144 2.86 14.67 -9.67
CA LEU A 144 1.46 14.96 -9.97
C LEU A 144 1.21 16.48 -10.02
N PRO A 145 0.27 16.92 -10.87
CA PRO A 145 -0.21 18.29 -10.88
C PRO A 145 -1.05 18.58 -9.62
N ASP A 146 -1.30 19.86 -9.36
CA ASP A 146 -2.31 20.27 -8.39
C ASP A 146 -3.71 20.03 -8.99
N ASN A 147 -4.20 18.80 -8.85
CA ASN A 147 -5.46 18.32 -9.44
C ASN A 147 -6.41 17.71 -8.39
N GLY A 148 -6.17 17.96 -7.10
CA GLY A 148 -6.97 17.36 -6.01
C GLY A 148 -6.53 15.93 -5.62
N SER A 149 -5.34 15.50 -6.02
CA SER A 149 -4.76 14.24 -5.52
C SER A 149 -4.57 14.26 -4.01
N GLU A 150 -4.68 13.09 -3.38
CA GLU A 150 -4.57 12.92 -1.93
C GLU A 150 -3.78 11.66 -1.57
N LEU A 151 -2.86 11.79 -0.61
CA LEU A 151 -2.14 10.68 -0.01
C LEU A 151 -2.59 10.49 1.45
N VAL A 152 -3.16 9.33 1.73
CA VAL A 152 -3.49 8.87 3.08
C VAL A 152 -2.38 7.96 3.59
N LEU A 153 -1.79 8.35 4.72
CA LEU A 153 -0.76 7.60 5.43
C LEU A 153 -1.30 7.05 6.75
N PHE A 154 -1.18 5.75 6.95
CA PHE A 154 -1.38 5.13 8.25
C PHE A 154 -0.04 5.08 8.99
N ASP A 155 0.05 5.81 10.10
CA ASP A 155 1.22 5.81 10.97
C ASP A 155 1.36 4.45 11.70
N VAL A 156 2.43 4.32 12.46
CA VAL A 156 2.61 3.26 13.45
C VAL A 156 1.83 3.55 14.72
N ASN A 157 1.55 2.51 15.50
CA ASN A 157 1.01 2.69 16.84
C ASN A 157 2.10 3.27 17.75
N ARG A 158 1.84 4.46 18.32
CA ARG A 158 2.74 5.20 19.22
C ARG A 158 2.41 5.01 20.69
N ILE A 159 1.78 3.90 21.04
CA ILE A 159 1.56 3.52 22.45
C ILE A 159 2.86 2.98 23.06
N GLY A 160 3.17 3.43 24.27
CA GLY A 160 4.28 2.94 25.07
C GLY A 160 5.65 3.26 24.49
N GLU A 161 6.66 2.52 24.95
CA GLU A 161 8.05 2.63 24.49
C GLU A 161 8.28 1.99 23.11
N LEU A 162 7.20 1.65 22.37
CA LEU A 162 7.31 1.01 21.05
C LEU A 162 8.06 1.87 20.04
N GLU A 163 8.02 3.20 20.16
CA GLU A 163 8.72 4.12 19.26
C GLU A 163 10.24 3.83 19.18
N GLU A 164 10.87 3.40 20.28
CA GLU A 164 12.30 3.07 20.30
C GLU A 164 12.65 1.84 19.46
N TYR A 165 11.67 0.95 19.25
CA TYR A 165 11.81 -0.26 18.46
C TYR A 165 11.43 -0.06 16.98
N ILE A 166 10.94 1.13 16.62
CA ILE A 166 10.60 1.49 15.25
C ILE A 166 11.84 2.00 14.54
N GLN A 167 12.11 1.45 13.36
CA GLN A 167 13.30 1.82 12.61
C GLN A 167 13.25 3.31 12.23
N PRO A 168 14.32 4.09 12.48
CA PRO A 168 14.34 5.56 12.30
C PRO A 168 13.88 6.06 10.93
N ARG A 169 14.09 5.27 9.88
CA ARG A 169 13.68 5.61 8.51
C ARG A 169 12.18 5.88 8.36
N HIS A 170 11.33 5.19 9.13
CA HIS A 170 9.87 5.38 9.07
C HIS A 170 9.47 6.69 9.74
N ILE A 171 10.10 7.01 10.87
CA ILE A 171 9.89 8.28 11.60
C ILE A 171 10.31 9.46 10.72
N LEU A 172 11.47 9.38 10.06
CA LEU A 172 11.95 10.43 9.15
C LEU A 172 11.02 10.61 7.95
N LEU A 173 10.52 9.52 7.39
CA LEU A 173 9.57 9.56 6.28
C LEU A 173 8.25 10.22 6.67
N LEU A 174 7.70 9.93 7.84
CA LEU A 174 6.50 10.59 8.33
C LEU A 174 6.73 12.09 8.51
N LYS A 175 7.84 12.47 9.17
CA LYS A 175 8.23 13.88 9.31
C LYS A 175 8.36 14.57 7.97
N ARG A 176 8.90 13.88 6.96
CA ARG A 176 9.01 14.40 5.60
C ARG A 176 7.64 14.60 4.95
N ALA A 177 6.75 13.60 5.02
CA ALA A 177 5.39 13.73 4.50
C ALA A 177 4.63 14.90 5.17
N MET A 178 4.87 15.13 6.47
CA MET A 178 4.23 16.21 7.23
C MET A 178 4.89 17.59 7.02
N ASN A 179 6.20 17.67 6.79
CA ASN A 179 6.91 18.96 6.76
C ASN A 179 7.30 19.42 5.34
N GLU A 180 7.40 18.52 4.37
CA GLU A 180 8.02 18.78 3.06
C GLU A 180 7.10 18.47 1.87
N GLY A 181 5.82 18.14 2.09
CA GLY A 181 4.89 17.95 0.98
C GLY A 181 4.89 19.18 0.06
N SER A 182 5.02 18.99 -1.25
CA SER A 182 5.13 20.07 -2.25
C SER A 182 3.96 21.05 -2.30
N GLY A 183 2.92 20.84 -1.49
CA GLY A 183 1.71 21.65 -1.45
C GLY A 183 0.80 21.42 -2.66
N LYS A 184 1.07 20.43 -3.51
CA LYS A 184 0.26 20.12 -4.71
C LYS A 184 -0.82 19.06 -4.48
N TYR A 185 -0.78 18.39 -3.33
CA TYR A 185 -1.69 17.31 -3.00
C TYR A 185 -2.02 17.39 -1.52
N THR A 186 -3.17 16.82 -1.16
CA THR A 186 -3.58 16.70 0.24
C THR A 186 -2.83 15.55 0.90
N VAL A 187 -2.38 15.75 2.14
CA VAL A 187 -1.79 14.71 2.97
C VAL A 187 -2.68 14.49 4.18
N SER A 188 -3.14 13.26 4.35
CA SER A 188 -3.94 12.82 5.51
C SER A 188 -3.15 11.76 6.26
N VAL A 189 -2.89 11.96 7.55
CA VAL A 189 -2.16 11.03 8.40
C VAL A 189 -3.08 10.52 9.50
N LEU A 190 -3.27 9.21 9.58
CA LEU A 190 -3.94 8.58 10.72
C LEU A 190 -2.88 8.19 11.74
N THR A 191 -2.96 8.78 12.93
CA THR A 191 -2.01 8.56 14.02
C THR A 191 -2.71 8.59 15.38
N ASN A 192 -2.00 8.22 16.44
CA ASN A 192 -2.52 8.30 17.80
C ASN A 192 -2.85 9.76 18.17
N ARG A 193 -3.90 9.97 18.97
CA ARG A 193 -4.31 11.29 19.47
C ARG A 193 -3.24 11.95 20.33
N GLY A 194 -2.45 11.15 21.02
CA GLY A 194 -1.35 11.58 21.86
C GLY A 194 -0.46 10.41 22.23
N GLU A 195 0.62 10.72 22.94
CA GLU A 195 1.52 9.71 23.50
C GLU A 195 0.74 8.80 24.48
N ASN A 196 0.90 7.48 24.36
CA ASN A 196 0.20 6.48 25.18
C ASN A 196 -1.34 6.51 25.08
N ASP A 197 -1.91 7.12 24.05
CA ASP A 197 -3.35 7.14 23.80
C ASP A 197 -3.70 6.24 22.61
N PRO A 198 -4.47 5.16 22.79
CA PRO A 198 -4.86 4.30 21.67
C PRO A 198 -5.84 4.96 20.70
N ALA A 199 -6.53 6.03 21.11
CA ALA A 199 -7.48 6.74 20.25
C ALA A 199 -6.78 7.33 19.02
N VAL A 200 -7.46 7.30 17.88
CA VAL A 200 -6.90 7.74 16.60
C VAL A 200 -7.44 9.10 16.18
N VAL A 201 -6.58 9.92 15.59
CA VAL A 201 -6.93 11.17 14.91
C VAL A 201 -6.47 11.13 13.46
N GLU A 202 -7.19 11.83 12.60
CA GLU A 202 -6.69 12.25 11.31
C GLU A 202 -6.02 13.62 11.47
N LEU A 203 -4.79 13.73 10.98
CA LEU A 203 -4.12 15.00 10.71
C LEU A 203 -4.19 15.22 9.21
N ARG A 204 -5.00 16.18 8.75
CA ARG A 204 -5.17 16.51 7.33
C ARG A 204 -4.54 17.87 7.01
N GLN A 205 -3.68 17.91 6.00
CA GLN A 205 -3.16 19.13 5.40
C GLN A 205 -3.63 19.19 3.94
N ALA A 206 -4.50 20.15 3.64
CA ALA A 206 -4.98 20.37 2.28
C ALA A 206 -3.87 20.92 1.37
N ALA A 207 -3.94 20.59 0.08
CA ALA A 207 -3.04 21.15 -0.94
C ALA A 207 -3.02 22.69 -0.86
N GLY A 208 -1.82 23.29 -0.94
CA GLY A 208 -1.60 24.72 -0.91
C GLY A 208 -1.84 25.42 0.44
N ILE A 209 -2.39 24.72 1.43
CA ILE A 209 -2.74 25.30 2.73
C ILE A 209 -1.72 24.84 3.79
N PRO A 210 -1.01 25.77 4.46
CA PRO A 210 -0.07 25.40 5.50
C PRO A 210 -0.81 24.96 6.78
N GLY A 211 -0.29 23.90 7.39
CA GLY A 211 -0.73 23.43 8.71
C GLY A 211 -1.73 22.27 8.64
N PHE A 212 -1.63 21.40 9.64
CA PHE A 212 -2.54 20.26 9.80
C PHE A 212 -3.76 20.65 10.62
N VAL A 213 -4.93 20.22 10.16
CA VAL A 213 -6.17 20.24 10.92
C VAL A 213 -6.40 18.84 11.49
N SER A 214 -6.65 18.76 12.80
CA SER A 214 -6.91 17.50 13.49
C SER A 214 -8.39 17.20 13.57
N ARG A 215 -8.78 15.97 13.24
CA ARG A 215 -10.13 15.42 13.40
C ARG A 215 -10.06 14.13 14.21
N GLY A 216 -10.85 14.03 15.29
CA GLY A 216 -10.98 12.78 16.05
C GLY A 216 -11.73 11.73 15.25
N LEU A 217 -11.24 10.49 15.28
CA LEU A 217 -11.87 9.36 14.60
C LEU A 217 -12.46 8.36 15.61
N PRO A 218 -13.50 7.60 15.25
CA PRO A 218 -14.12 6.60 16.12
C PRO A 218 -13.32 5.28 16.17
N TYR A 219 -11.99 5.36 16.08
CA TYR A 219 -11.11 4.19 16.06
C TYR A 219 -10.12 4.22 17.22
N SER A 220 -9.59 3.05 17.54
CA SER A 220 -8.49 2.88 18.49
C SER A 220 -7.55 1.79 17.98
N TRP A 221 -6.25 1.95 18.21
CA TRP A 221 -5.30 0.89 17.91
C TRP A 221 -5.56 -0.33 18.81
N PRO A 222 -5.65 -1.55 18.24
CA PRO A 222 -5.67 -2.78 19.04
C PRO A 222 -4.35 -2.95 19.82
N GLU A 223 -4.41 -3.51 21.03
CA GLU A 223 -3.25 -3.63 21.93
C GLU A 223 -2.09 -4.42 21.32
N GLU A 224 -2.39 -5.45 20.53
CA GLU A 224 -1.39 -6.33 19.93
C GLU A 224 -0.86 -5.81 18.58
N VAL A 225 -1.33 -4.66 18.11
CA VAL A 225 -1.01 -4.13 16.78
C VAL A 225 -0.12 -2.91 16.90
N TYR A 226 1.12 -3.02 16.41
CA TYR A 226 2.08 -1.91 16.42
C TYR A 226 2.22 -1.17 15.08
N SER A 227 1.77 -1.76 13.96
CA SER A 227 1.76 -1.11 12.65
C SER A 227 0.84 -1.84 11.67
N LEU A 228 0.32 -1.13 10.68
CA LEU A 228 -0.33 -1.77 9.52
C LEU A 228 0.72 -2.37 8.60
N THR A 229 0.38 -3.46 7.92
CA THR A 229 1.24 -4.04 6.88
C THR A 229 0.65 -3.79 5.50
N HIS A 230 1.49 -3.87 4.45
CA HIS A 230 1.07 -3.80 3.05
C HIS A 230 -0.14 -4.69 2.67
N VAL A 231 -0.34 -5.81 3.36
CA VAL A 231 -1.45 -6.74 3.05
C VAL A 231 -2.68 -6.50 3.92
N ALA A 232 -2.57 -5.65 4.94
CA ALA A 232 -3.65 -5.40 5.89
C ALA A 232 -4.67 -4.38 5.38
N LEU A 233 -4.23 -3.40 4.59
CA LEU A 233 -5.06 -2.26 4.18
C LEU A 233 -6.42 -2.64 3.55
N PRO A 234 -6.53 -3.65 2.67
CA PRO A 234 -7.77 -3.90 1.94
C PRO A 234 -8.78 -4.79 2.68
N PHE A 235 -8.52 -5.21 3.92
CA PHE A 235 -9.41 -6.15 4.64
C PHE A 235 -9.90 -5.54 5.97
N PRO A 236 -11.20 -5.64 6.29
CA PRO A 236 -11.74 -5.20 7.58
C PRO A 236 -11.39 -6.18 8.72
N LEU A 237 -11.70 -5.80 9.96
CA LEU A 237 -11.41 -6.62 11.14
C LEU A 237 -12.25 -7.89 11.23
N ASP A 238 -13.45 -7.88 10.67
CA ASP A 238 -14.42 -8.97 10.66
C ASP A 238 -14.36 -9.82 9.39
N ASP A 239 -13.32 -9.67 8.56
CA ASP A 239 -13.10 -10.50 7.39
C ASP A 239 -12.94 -11.98 7.77
N ASP A 240 -13.73 -12.85 7.13
CA ASP A 240 -13.81 -14.29 7.42
C ASP A 240 -12.46 -15.03 7.37
N VAL A 241 -11.49 -14.53 6.59
CA VAL A 241 -10.18 -15.18 6.41
C VAL A 241 -9.07 -14.38 7.08
N TYR A 242 -9.08 -13.05 6.96
CA TYR A 242 -7.98 -12.17 7.33
C TYR A 242 -8.25 -11.28 8.54
N GLY A 243 -9.48 -11.30 9.05
CA GLY A 243 -9.95 -10.52 10.19
C GLY A 243 -9.24 -10.85 11.50
N LEU A 244 -9.07 -9.86 12.38
CA LEU A 244 -8.68 -10.13 13.76
C LEU A 244 -9.85 -10.66 14.59
N GLU A 245 -11.06 -10.32 14.17
CA GLU A 245 -12.33 -10.74 14.74
C GLU A 245 -12.83 -11.92 13.91
N SER A 246 -13.02 -13.08 14.54
CA SER A 246 -13.60 -14.23 13.85
C SER A 246 -15.07 -13.96 13.62
N ALA A 247 -15.52 -14.05 12.37
CA ALA A 247 -16.94 -14.22 12.10
C ALA A 247 -17.41 -15.53 12.76
N GLU A 248 -18.65 -15.55 13.27
CA GLU A 248 -19.29 -16.79 13.76
C GLU A 248 -19.63 -17.77 12.60
N VAL A 249 -19.42 -17.35 11.36
CA VAL A 249 -19.73 -18.08 10.15
C VAL A 249 -18.55 -18.96 9.74
N ASP A 250 -18.80 -20.25 9.55
CA ASP A 250 -17.82 -21.16 8.96
C ASP A 250 -17.70 -20.85 7.45
N SER A 251 -16.63 -20.13 7.09
CA SER A 251 -16.30 -19.79 5.70
C SER A 251 -15.75 -20.98 4.91
N GLY A 252 -15.48 -22.12 5.55
CA GLY A 252 -14.80 -23.27 4.96
C GLY A 252 -13.30 -23.07 4.74
N TYR A 253 -12.75 -21.91 5.16
CA TYR A 253 -11.33 -21.58 5.05
C TYR A 253 -10.70 -21.42 6.44
N PRO A 254 -9.38 -21.64 6.58
CA PRO A 254 -8.70 -21.34 7.83
C PRO A 254 -8.75 -19.84 8.12
N HIS A 255 -9.09 -19.47 9.35
CA HIS A 255 -8.99 -18.09 9.83
C HIS A 255 -7.52 -17.72 10.09
N LEU A 256 -6.98 -16.81 9.28
CA LEU A 256 -5.56 -16.44 9.22
C LEU A 256 -5.23 -15.13 9.92
N GLY A 257 -6.21 -14.33 10.32
CA GLY A 257 -5.91 -12.99 10.85
C GLY A 257 -5.32 -12.99 12.27
N ARG A 258 -5.61 -14.00 13.09
CA ARG A 258 -5.07 -14.11 14.47
C ARG A 258 -4.41 -15.46 14.76
N ILE A 259 -3.25 -15.73 14.13
CA ILE A 259 -2.46 -16.95 14.39
C ILE A 259 -1.48 -16.71 15.53
N GLN A 260 -1.81 -17.23 16.72
CA GLN A 260 -0.96 -17.17 17.91
C GLN A 260 -0.45 -18.55 18.28
N ILE A 261 0.76 -18.87 17.81
CA ILE A 261 1.42 -20.15 18.11
C ILE A 261 2.78 -19.90 18.76
N LEU A 262 3.10 -20.71 19.76
CA LEU A 262 4.35 -20.68 20.50
C LEU A 262 5.11 -21.99 20.27
N GLY A 263 6.42 -21.90 20.06
CA GLY A 263 7.26 -23.07 19.80
C GLY A 263 8.74 -22.70 19.66
N GLU A 264 9.59 -23.72 19.59
CA GLU A 264 11.04 -23.56 19.40
C GLU A 264 11.38 -23.09 17.97
N SER A 265 12.45 -22.31 17.84
CA SER A 265 12.93 -21.84 16.54
C SER A 265 13.29 -23.03 15.64
N GLY A 266 12.72 -23.06 14.42
CA GLY A 266 12.94 -24.13 13.45
C GLY A 266 12.00 -25.33 13.57
N ALA A 267 11.05 -25.32 14.52
CA ALA A 267 10.02 -26.37 14.62
C ALA A 267 9.03 -26.37 13.44
N LEU A 268 8.81 -25.22 12.79
CA LEU A 268 7.91 -25.06 11.66
C LEU A 268 8.67 -24.76 10.37
N ILE A 269 8.16 -25.30 9.26
CA ILE A 269 8.61 -24.92 7.90
C ILE A 269 8.28 -23.45 7.63
N LEU A 270 7.12 -22.98 8.13
CA LEU A 270 6.67 -21.61 8.01
C LEU A 270 7.35 -20.73 9.08
N PRO A 271 8.04 -19.64 8.70
CA PRO A 271 8.56 -18.68 9.65
C PRO A 271 7.43 -18.05 10.48
N PRO A 272 7.57 -17.94 11.81
CA PRO A 272 6.56 -17.28 12.66
C PRO A 272 6.19 -15.87 12.19
N ALA A 273 7.17 -15.14 11.63
CA ALA A 273 6.94 -13.80 11.07
C ALA A 273 5.98 -13.76 9.86
N LEU A 274 5.76 -14.88 9.14
CA LEU A 274 4.73 -14.95 8.09
C LEU A 274 3.32 -15.16 8.67
N LEU A 275 3.24 -15.88 9.80
CA LEU A 275 1.99 -16.24 10.46
C LEU A 275 1.46 -15.10 11.34
N GLN A 276 2.37 -14.37 11.99
CA GLN A 276 2.05 -13.23 12.87
C GLN A 276 1.93 -11.90 12.12
N ARG A 277 2.01 -11.91 10.80
CA ARG A 277 1.86 -10.69 9.98
C ARG A 277 0.40 -10.26 10.00
N LEU A 278 0.11 -9.04 10.46
CA LEU A 278 -1.24 -8.46 10.41
C LEU A 278 -1.81 -8.45 8.98
N ARG A 279 -3.06 -8.88 8.84
CA ARG A 279 -3.76 -9.06 7.56
C ARG A 279 -5.06 -8.25 7.42
N SER A 280 -5.50 -7.56 8.46
CA SER A 280 -6.69 -6.72 8.46
C SER A 280 -6.39 -5.34 9.06
N ASN A 281 -7.20 -4.36 8.66
CA ASN A 281 -7.03 -2.96 9.01
C ASN A 281 -8.09 -2.53 10.04
N PRO A 282 -7.72 -2.20 11.29
CA PRO A 282 -8.64 -1.63 12.29
C PRO A 282 -9.25 -0.30 11.86
N PHE A 283 -8.72 0.32 10.81
CA PHE A 283 -9.18 1.59 10.26
C PHE A 283 -9.78 1.41 8.86
N TYR A 284 -10.26 0.21 8.51
CA TYR A 284 -10.85 -0.06 7.19
C TYR A 284 -12.04 0.88 6.89
N GLY A 285 -12.89 1.14 7.89
CA GLY A 285 -14.01 2.08 7.75
C GLY A 285 -13.59 3.50 7.36
N TYR A 286 -12.36 3.93 7.67
CA TYR A 286 -11.84 5.22 7.18
C TYR A 286 -11.57 5.20 5.67
N ILE A 287 -11.13 4.05 5.13
CA ILE A 287 -10.94 3.89 3.68
C ILE A 287 -12.29 4.00 2.99
N GLU A 288 -13.32 3.30 3.50
CA GLU A 288 -14.68 3.38 2.98
C GLU A 288 -15.23 4.81 3.05
N GLU A 289 -15.17 5.45 4.22
CA GLU A 289 -15.61 6.84 4.41
C GLU A 289 -14.91 7.78 3.41
N ARG A 290 -13.59 7.67 3.24
CA ARG A 290 -12.87 8.56 2.32
C ARG A 290 -13.24 8.28 0.86
N LEU A 291 -13.48 7.03 0.48
CA LEU A 291 -13.95 6.68 -0.85
C LEU A 291 -15.33 7.26 -1.12
N GLU A 292 -16.27 7.15 -0.18
CA GLU A 292 -17.60 7.76 -0.29
C GLU A 292 -17.52 9.27 -0.49
N VAL A 293 -16.75 9.97 0.35
CA VAL A 293 -16.60 11.42 0.23
C VAL A 293 -15.98 11.81 -1.13
N VAL A 294 -14.99 11.07 -1.62
CA VAL A 294 -14.35 11.34 -2.91
C VAL A 294 -15.28 11.08 -4.09
N ILE A 295 -16.16 10.08 -3.99
CA ILE A 295 -17.18 9.83 -5.00
C ILE A 295 -18.24 10.94 -4.98
N ASP A 296 -18.69 11.36 -3.79
CA ASP A 296 -19.64 12.47 -3.63
C ASP A 296 -19.05 13.81 -4.11
N GLU A 297 -17.74 14.01 -3.98
CA GLU A 297 -17.04 15.20 -4.50
C GLU A 297 -16.96 15.25 -6.04
N ASP A 298 -17.06 14.10 -6.71
CA ASP A 298 -16.96 13.97 -8.18
C ASP A 298 -18.32 13.99 -8.91
N LEU A 299 -19.41 13.68 -8.20
CA LEU A 299 -20.79 13.61 -8.73
C LEU A 299 -21.48 14.98 -8.71
#